data_AF-A0A0T2IJP0-F1
#
_entry.id   AF-A0A0T2IJP0-F1
#
_cell.length_a   1.000
_cell.length_b   1.000
_cell.length_c   1.000
_cell.angle_alpha   90.00
_cell.angle_beta   90.00
_cell.angle_gamma   90.00
#
_symmetry.space_group_name_H-M   'P 1'
#
loop_
_entity.id
_entity.type
_entity.pdbx_description
1 polymer ?
#
loop_
_entity_poly.entity_id
_entity_poly.type
_entity_poly.pdbx_seq_one_letter_code
_entity_poly.pdbx_strand_id
1 'polypeptide(L)' 'MIIDCQSCPVRDLHCDDCMVTALLTPSSAELPLDAAERLAVTRFAAAGLVSAHEAGDVSARREPWAAHVRAVG' A
#
# COMPACT_ATOMS: atom_id res chain seq x y z
N MET A 1 -20.06 -17.91 2.38
CA MET A 1 -20.16 -17.53 3.80
C MET A 1 -19.97 -16.02 3.88
N ILE A 2 -20.94 -15.27 4.40
CA ILE A 2 -20.88 -13.80 4.58
C ILE A 2 -20.74 -13.53 6.07
N ILE A 3 -19.80 -12.68 6.44
CA ILE A 3 -19.66 -12.16 7.81
C ILE A 3 -20.32 -10.78 7.84
N ASP A 4 -21.36 -10.62 8.67
CA ASP A 4 -22.03 -9.33 8.86
C ASP A 4 -21.43 -8.59 10.07
N CYS A 5 -20.47 -7.71 9.79
CA CYS A 5 -19.87 -6.86 10.80
C CYS A 5 -20.84 -5.79 11.33
N GLN A 6 -21.93 -5.46 10.62
CA GLN A 6 -22.88 -4.43 11.06
C GLN A 6 -23.75 -4.93 12.23
N SER A 7 -24.05 -6.22 12.28
CA SER A 7 -24.86 -6.84 13.34
C SER A 7 -24.05 -7.59 14.41
N CYS A 8 -22.71 -7.48 14.40
CA CYS A 8 -21.85 -8.26 15.29
C CYS A 8 -21.94 -7.76 16.75
N PRO A 9 -22.31 -8.60 17.73
CA PRO A 9 -22.55 -8.17 19.11
C PRO A 9 -21.27 -7.81 19.89
N VAL A 10 -20.09 -8.19 19.38
CA VAL A 10 -18.78 -7.86 19.98
C VAL A 10 -18.06 -6.74 19.24
N ARG A 11 -18.77 -6.04 18.33
CA ARG A 11 -18.23 -4.88 17.62
C ARG A 11 -17.77 -3.83 18.64
N ASP A 12 -16.64 -3.21 18.38
CA ASP A 12 -15.96 -2.19 19.21
C ASP A 12 -15.38 -2.68 20.55
N LEU A 13 -15.62 -3.94 20.95
CA LEU A 13 -15.03 -4.56 22.15
C LEU A 13 -13.77 -5.37 21.84
N HIS A 14 -13.79 -6.09 20.71
CA HIS A 14 -12.69 -6.94 20.23
C HIS A 14 -12.41 -6.72 18.74
N CYS A 15 -12.90 -5.61 18.17
CA CYS A 15 -12.74 -5.34 16.75
C CYS A 15 -11.27 -5.21 16.34
N ASP A 16 -10.43 -4.65 17.18
CA ASP A 16 -9.00 -4.44 16.87
C ASP A 16 -8.25 -5.77 16.71
N ASP A 17 -8.69 -6.82 17.39
CA ASP A 17 -8.15 -8.19 17.30
C ASP A 17 -8.95 -9.09 16.32
N CYS A 18 -10.00 -8.56 15.68
CA CYS A 18 -10.81 -9.32 14.74
C CYS A 18 -10.07 -9.46 13.40
N MET A 19 -9.94 -10.70 12.90
CA MET A 19 -9.35 -10.98 11.59
C MET A 19 -10.00 -10.16 10.46
N VAL A 20 -11.30 -9.85 10.53
CA VAL A 20 -11.98 -9.05 9.51
C VAL A 20 -11.52 -7.59 9.54
N THR A 21 -11.38 -6.99 10.72
CA THR A 21 -10.81 -5.64 10.86
C THR A 21 -9.36 -5.63 10.39
N ALA A 22 -8.55 -6.62 10.78
CA ALA A 22 -7.16 -6.73 10.35
C ALA A 22 -7.02 -6.83 8.82
N LEU A 23 -7.98 -7.46 8.12
CA LEU A 23 -8.01 -7.55 6.66
C LEU A 23 -8.50 -6.25 5.98
N LEU A 24 -9.33 -5.46 6.66
CA LEU A 24 -9.92 -4.22 6.12
C LEU A 24 -9.12 -2.97 6.49
N THR A 25 -8.34 -3.01 7.57
CA THR A 25 -7.45 -1.92 7.96
C THR A 25 -6.33 -1.82 6.94
N PRO A 26 -6.20 -0.69 6.23
CA PRO A 26 -5.09 -0.52 5.32
C PRO A 26 -3.78 -0.54 6.12
N SER A 27 -2.99 -1.61 5.97
CA SER A 27 -1.62 -1.64 6.48
C SER A 27 -0.90 -0.43 5.87
N SER A 28 -0.20 0.37 6.69
CA SER A 28 0.52 1.57 6.25
C SER A 28 1.11 1.36 4.85
N ALA A 29 0.65 2.15 3.89
CA ALA A 29 0.82 1.86 2.47
C ALA A 29 2.27 1.99 1.98
N GLU A 30 3.19 2.43 2.84
CA GLU A 30 4.61 2.56 2.56
C GLU A 30 5.31 1.20 2.62
N LEU A 31 5.85 0.82 1.48
CA LEU A 31 6.60 -0.40 1.23
C LEU A 31 8.04 -0.06 0.87
N PRO A 32 8.99 -0.98 1.09
CA PRO A 32 10.29 -0.86 0.45
C PRO A 32 10.12 -0.89 -1.07
N LEU A 33 10.93 -0.11 -1.78
CA LEU A 33 11.02 -0.22 -3.24
C LEU A 33 11.44 -1.63 -3.64
N ASP A 34 10.81 -2.16 -4.67
CA ASP A 34 11.26 -3.38 -5.34
C ASP A 34 12.54 -3.12 -6.16
N ALA A 35 13.05 -4.17 -6.81
CA ALA A 35 14.29 -4.07 -7.59
C ALA A 35 14.15 -3.15 -8.82
N ALA A 36 13.00 -3.16 -9.49
CA ALA A 36 12.74 -2.34 -10.67
C ALA A 36 12.54 -0.88 -10.29
N GLU A 37 11.79 -0.62 -9.23
CA GLU A 37 11.54 0.72 -8.67
C GLU A 37 12.84 1.37 -8.20
N ARG A 38 13.66 0.64 -7.42
CA ARG A 38 14.96 1.15 -6.96
C ARG A 38 15.91 1.47 -8.11
N LEU A 39 15.87 0.67 -9.17
CA LEU A 39 16.65 0.93 -10.38
C LEU A 39 16.16 2.20 -11.11
N ALA A 40 14.84 2.43 -11.17
CA ALA A 40 14.28 3.65 -11.73
C ALA A 40 14.69 4.90 -10.93
N VAL A 41 14.56 4.86 -9.60
CA VAL A 41 14.99 5.96 -8.72
C VAL A 41 16.49 6.25 -8.85
N THR A 42 17.31 5.20 -8.94
CA THR A 42 18.76 5.34 -9.17
C THR A 42 19.06 6.09 -10.47
N ARG A 43 18.30 5.80 -11.55
CA ARG A 43 18.44 6.53 -12.82
C ARG A 43 18.02 7.98 -12.71
N PHE A 44 16.96 8.29 -11.96
CA PHE A 44 16.55 9.67 -11.71
C PHE A 44 17.62 10.46 -10.97
N ALA A 45 18.23 9.86 -9.94
CA ALA A 45 19.34 10.46 -9.22
C ALA A 45 20.57 10.67 -10.13
N ALA A 46 20.94 9.67 -10.94
CA ALA A 46 22.05 9.76 -11.88
C ALA A 46 21.81 10.82 -12.98
N ALA A 47 20.56 11.04 -13.37
CA ALA A 47 20.16 12.08 -14.31
C ALA A 47 20.03 13.48 -13.67
N GLY A 48 20.18 13.60 -12.35
CA GLY A 48 20.01 14.86 -11.62
C GLY A 48 18.55 15.31 -11.49
N LEU A 49 17.58 14.42 -11.72
CA LEU A 49 16.15 14.72 -11.59
C LEU A 49 15.71 14.74 -10.12
N VAL A 50 16.44 14.05 -9.25
CA VAL A 50 16.29 14.04 -7.79
C VAL A 50 17.67 14.01 -7.14
N SER A 51 17.79 14.49 -5.91
CA SER A 51 19.02 14.35 -5.13
C SER A 51 19.22 12.91 -4.63
N ALA A 52 20.46 12.57 -4.28
CA ALA A 52 20.76 11.28 -3.66
C ALA A 52 20.05 11.11 -2.29
N HIS A 53 19.80 12.21 -1.58
CA HIS A 53 19.08 12.20 -0.32
C HIS A 53 17.60 11.89 -0.53
N GLU A 54 16.93 12.59 -1.46
CA GLU A 54 15.54 12.29 -1.84
C GLU A 54 15.39 10.86 -2.36
N ALA A 55 16.35 10.37 -3.15
CA ALA A 55 16.36 8.98 -3.63
C ALA A 55 16.55 7.93 -2.51
N GLY A 56 17.16 8.31 -1.38
CA GLY A 56 17.35 7.44 -0.22
C GLY A 56 16.12 7.33 0.69
N ASP A 57 15.27 8.35 0.69
CA ASP A 57 14.15 8.48 1.62
C ASP A 57 12.79 8.05 1.01
N VAL A 58 12.78 7.61 -0.25
CA VAL A 58 11.55 7.21 -0.95
C VAL A 58 11.10 5.79 -0.58
N SER A 59 9.78 5.64 -0.41
CA SER A 59 9.07 4.37 -0.26
C SER A 59 8.04 4.20 -1.37
N ALA A 60 7.69 2.94 -1.66
CA ALA A 60 6.62 2.61 -2.60
C ALA A 60 5.27 2.72 -1.88
N ARG A 61 4.23 3.18 -2.60
CA ARG A 61 2.86 3.18 -2.09
C ARG A 61 2.04 2.13 -2.80
N ARG A 62 1.31 1.29 -2.05
CA ARG A 62 0.24 0.46 -2.65
C ARG A 62 -0.92 1.35 -3.06
N GLU A 63 -1.13 1.46 -4.36
CA GLU A 63 -2.32 2.08 -4.93
C GLU A 63 -3.41 1.02 -5.20
N PRO A 64 -4.70 1.37 -5.12
CA PRO A 64 -5.79 0.43 -5.36
C PRO A 64 -5.74 -0.16 -6.78
N TRP A 65 -5.85 -1.49 -6.88
CA TRP A 65 -5.80 -2.20 -8.17
C TRP A 65 -6.75 -1.63 -9.25
N ALA A 66 -7.95 -1.19 -8.84
CA ALA A 66 -8.95 -0.59 -9.72
C ALA A 66 -8.48 0.69 -10.45
N ALA A 67 -7.49 1.41 -9.90
CA ALA A 67 -6.94 2.63 -10.51
C ALA A 67 -5.96 2.35 -11.67
N HIS A 68 -5.45 1.11 -11.79
CA HIS A 68 -4.35 0.77 -12.70
C HIS A 68 -4.74 -0.10 -13.90
N VAL A 69 -5.93 -0.68 -13.91
CA VAL A 69 -6.46 -1.41 -15.07
C VAL A 69 -7.14 -0.43 -16.03
N ARG A 70 -6.51 -0.17 -17.19
CA ARG A 70 -7.29 0.18 -18.38
C ARG A 70 -7.98 -1.09 -18.85
N ALA A 71 -9.31 -1.05 -19.01
CA ALA A 71 -10.02 -2.11 -19.72
C ALA A 71 -9.42 -2.21 -21.13
N VAL A 72 -8.62 -3.24 -21.37
CA VAL A 72 -8.22 -3.63 -22.72
C VAL A 72 -9.40 -4.41 -23.29
N GLY A 73 -10.21 -3.70 -24.09
CA GLY A 73 -11.25 -4.29 -24.94
C GLY A 73 -10.70 -4.74 -26.27
#